data_AF-A0A937TP50-F1
#
_entry.id   AF-A0A937TP50-F1
#
_cell.length_a   1.000
_cell.length_b   1.000
_cell.length_c   1.000
_cell.angle_alpha   90.00
_cell.angle_beta   90.00
_cell.angle_gamma   90.00
#
_symmetry.space_group_name_H-M   'P 1'
#
loop_
_entity.id
_entity.type
_entity.pdbx_description
1 polymer ?
#
loop_
_entity_poly.entity_id
_entity_poly.type
_entity_poly.pdbx_seq_one_letter_code
_entity_poly.pdbx_strand_id
1 'polypeptide(L)'
;MSWTDVFKVIGSVIFSLGGASALIFFFSSWLGKVWANRILAEDKARYQQEIETLKNHFNKQLAYYENQLELARSSLSRYSENQFYLYSELWGRLCDLKNSGDRLWNRADNRRLLDFSKHLRKTKEHVMKGALLIEEEHYCQLTDLLDEFSNFNFNKKRLIDLRQVDVGGNAYTQALGEFGIIEENKNIKDNYDRLLVLIKESFQKRIKGDFSQINTPEANL
;
A
#
# COMPACT_ATOMS: atom_id res chain seq x y z
N MET A 1 -81.88 2.34 -21.72
CA MET A 1 -81.88 0.88 -21.49
C MET A 1 -81.12 0.66 -20.20
N SER A 2 -81.78 0.21 -19.14
CA SER A 2 -81.15 0.11 -17.82
C SER A 2 -80.16 -1.06 -17.79
N TRP A 3 -79.12 -1.00 -16.96
CA TRP A 3 -78.19 -2.13 -16.75
C TRP A 3 -78.95 -3.41 -16.36
N THR A 4 -80.06 -3.26 -15.65
CA THR A 4 -80.98 -4.33 -15.32
C THR A 4 -81.66 -4.95 -16.55
N ASP A 5 -81.96 -4.19 -17.61
CA ASP A 5 -82.55 -4.73 -18.85
C ASP A 5 -81.54 -5.55 -19.66
N VAL A 6 -80.27 -5.12 -19.68
CA VAL A 6 -79.18 -5.84 -20.36
C VAL A 6 -78.94 -7.20 -19.69
N PHE A 7 -78.87 -7.23 -18.36
CA PHE A 7 -78.75 -8.49 -17.62
C PHE A 7 -80.00 -9.37 -17.72
N LYS A 8 -81.19 -8.78 -17.86
CA LYS A 8 -82.46 -9.52 -17.99
C LYS A 8 -82.63 -10.17 -19.36
N VAL A 9 -82.18 -9.51 -20.44
CA VAL A 9 -82.15 -10.06 -21.81
C VAL A 9 -81.08 -11.15 -21.94
N ILE A 10 -79.90 -10.96 -21.35
CA ILE A 10 -78.87 -11.99 -21.31
C ILE A 10 -79.35 -13.19 -20.46
N GLY A 11 -79.97 -12.92 -19.30
CA GLY A 11 -80.53 -13.95 -18.43
C GLY A 11 -81.67 -14.75 -19.08
N SER A 12 -82.53 -14.12 -19.87
CA SER A 12 -83.66 -14.80 -20.55
C SER A 12 -83.23 -15.64 -21.76
N VAL A 13 -82.16 -15.26 -22.47
CA VAL A 13 -81.54 -16.07 -23.52
C VAL A 13 -80.85 -17.30 -22.92
N ILE A 14 -80.24 -17.16 -21.75
CA ILE A 14 -79.56 -18.25 -21.01
C ILE A 14 -80.58 -19.24 -20.41
N PHE A 15 -81.72 -18.76 -19.90
CA PHE A 15 -82.76 -19.61 -19.28
C PHE A 15 -83.64 -20.38 -20.28
N SER A 16 -83.83 -19.86 -21.50
CA SER A 16 -84.69 -20.51 -22.51
C SER A 16 -83.98 -21.63 -23.30
N LEU A 17 -82.65 -21.72 -23.23
CA LEU A 17 -81.85 -22.83 -23.75
C LEU A 17 -81.13 -23.55 -22.60
N GLY A 18 -81.82 -24.48 -21.91
CA GLY A 18 -81.26 -25.23 -20.77
C GLY A 18 -79.95 -26.00 -21.00
N GLY A 19 -79.47 -26.14 -22.25
CA GLY A 19 -78.17 -26.74 -22.58
C GLY A 19 -77.10 -25.76 -23.11
N ALA A 20 -77.48 -24.57 -23.59
CA ALA A 20 -76.53 -23.61 -24.17
C ALA A 20 -75.73 -22.87 -23.09
N SER A 21 -76.33 -22.66 -21.91
CA SER A 21 -75.65 -22.09 -20.73
C SER A 21 -74.46 -22.94 -20.29
N ALA A 22 -74.58 -24.27 -20.33
CA ALA A 22 -73.50 -25.20 -20.04
C ALA A 22 -72.36 -25.09 -21.06
N LEU A 23 -72.67 -25.04 -22.36
CA LEU A 23 -71.65 -24.88 -23.42
C LEU A 23 -70.91 -23.55 -23.30
N ILE A 24 -71.61 -22.46 -23.04
CA ILE A 24 -71.01 -21.13 -22.81
C ILE A 24 -70.10 -21.17 -21.57
N PHE A 25 -70.55 -21.81 -20.48
CA PHE A 25 -69.76 -21.96 -19.27
C PHE A 25 -68.50 -22.82 -19.51
N PHE A 26 -68.62 -23.94 -20.22
CA PHE A 26 -67.50 -24.81 -20.58
C PHE A 26 -66.49 -24.09 -21.50
N PHE A 27 -66.96 -23.39 -22.54
CA PHE A 27 -66.10 -22.61 -23.43
C PHE A 27 -65.45 -21.43 -22.72
N SER A 28 -66.18 -20.72 -21.86
CA SER A 28 -65.64 -19.61 -21.07
C SER A 28 -64.61 -20.10 -20.04
N SER A 29 -64.81 -21.28 -19.44
CA SER A 29 -63.84 -21.92 -18.55
C SER A 29 -62.59 -22.37 -19.31
N TRP A 30 -62.76 -22.91 -20.52
CA TRP A 30 -61.66 -23.34 -21.38
C TRP A 30 -60.83 -22.15 -21.89
N LEU A 31 -61.48 -21.10 -22.42
CA LEU A 31 -60.80 -19.86 -22.81
C LEU A 31 -60.09 -19.25 -21.61
N GLY A 32 -60.76 -19.15 -20.46
CA GLY A 32 -60.15 -18.64 -19.23
C GLY A 32 -58.89 -19.40 -18.84
N LYS A 33 -58.90 -20.74 -18.90
CA LYS A 33 -57.71 -21.58 -18.63
C LYS A 33 -56.59 -21.38 -19.65
N VAL A 34 -56.91 -21.31 -20.94
CA VAL A 34 -55.91 -21.14 -22.01
C VAL A 34 -55.27 -19.74 -21.92
N TRP A 35 -56.06 -18.70 -21.72
CA TRP A 35 -55.57 -17.33 -21.57
C TRP A 35 -54.81 -17.16 -20.25
N ALA A 36 -55.29 -17.73 -19.14
CA ALA A 36 -54.57 -17.72 -17.87
C ALA A 36 -53.22 -18.44 -17.96
N ASN A 37 -53.17 -19.62 -18.60
CA ASN A 37 -51.91 -20.34 -18.82
C ASN A 37 -50.96 -19.59 -19.74
N ARG A 38 -51.48 -18.91 -20.78
CA ARG A 38 -50.67 -18.10 -21.68
C ARG A 38 -50.05 -16.90 -20.95
N ILE A 39 -50.85 -16.16 -20.18
CA ILE A 39 -50.39 -15.02 -19.38
C ILE A 39 -49.37 -15.49 -18.33
N LEU A 40 -49.65 -16.59 -17.61
CA LEU A 40 -48.70 -17.19 -16.65
C LEU A 40 -47.39 -17.62 -17.30
N ALA A 41 -47.44 -18.21 -18.49
CA ALA A 41 -46.25 -18.63 -19.22
C ALA A 41 -45.41 -17.42 -19.68
N GLU A 42 -46.06 -16.38 -20.17
CA GLU A 42 -45.44 -15.13 -20.59
C GLU A 42 -44.81 -14.39 -19.41
N ASP A 43 -45.54 -14.24 -18.30
CA ASP A 43 -45.04 -13.65 -17.07
C ASP A 43 -43.85 -14.43 -16.50
N LYS A 44 -43.93 -15.77 -16.49
CA LYS A 44 -42.82 -16.63 -16.04
C LYS A 44 -41.59 -16.47 -16.92
N ALA A 45 -41.75 -16.42 -18.24
CA ALA A 45 -40.65 -16.19 -19.17
C ALA A 45 -40.02 -14.81 -18.97
N ARG A 46 -40.83 -13.78 -18.75
CA ARG A 46 -40.38 -12.41 -18.45
C ARG A 46 -39.58 -12.37 -17.15
N TYR A 47 -40.10 -12.94 -16.06
CA TYR A 47 -39.37 -13.00 -14.79
C TYR A 47 -38.07 -13.81 -14.89
N GLN A 48 -38.06 -14.89 -15.65
CA GLN A 48 -36.84 -15.67 -15.88
C GLN A 48 -35.77 -14.82 -16.58
N GLN A 49 -36.17 -14.05 -17.60
CA GLN A 49 -35.29 -13.15 -18.33
C GLN A 49 -34.81 -11.98 -17.46
N GLU A 50 -35.67 -11.39 -16.64
CA GLU A 50 -35.31 -10.36 -15.66
C GLU A 50 -34.29 -10.90 -14.63
N ILE A 51 -34.48 -12.12 -14.14
CA ILE A 51 -33.54 -12.77 -13.22
C ILE A 51 -32.19 -13.01 -13.90
N GLU A 52 -32.18 -13.51 -15.14
CA GLU A 52 -30.95 -13.77 -15.89
C GLU A 52 -30.19 -12.48 -16.21
N THR A 53 -30.89 -11.44 -16.66
CA THR A 53 -30.28 -10.13 -16.93
C THR A 53 -29.71 -9.52 -15.66
N LEU A 54 -30.43 -9.60 -14.54
CA LEU A 54 -29.96 -9.10 -13.25
C LEU A 54 -28.74 -9.88 -12.75
N LYS A 55 -28.76 -11.22 -12.85
CA LYS A 55 -27.61 -12.08 -12.53
C LYS A 55 -26.41 -11.74 -13.39
N ASN A 56 -26.59 -11.60 -14.71
CA ASN A 56 -25.52 -11.24 -15.63
C ASN A 56 -24.94 -9.86 -15.32
N HIS A 57 -25.79 -8.90 -14.95
CA HIS A 57 -25.36 -7.57 -14.53
C HIS A 57 -24.51 -7.64 -13.26
N PHE A 58 -24.96 -8.36 -12.22
CA PHE A 58 -24.17 -8.53 -10.99
C PHE A 58 -22.87 -9.29 -11.23
N ASN A 59 -22.89 -10.36 -12.04
CA ASN A 59 -21.67 -11.10 -12.39
C ASN A 59 -20.65 -10.22 -13.12
N LYS A 60 -21.11 -9.34 -14.02
CA LYS A 60 -20.24 -8.36 -14.69
C LYS A 60 -19.64 -7.36 -13.69
N GLN A 61 -20.44 -6.85 -12.76
CA GLN A 61 -19.95 -5.95 -11.72
C GLN A 61 -18.94 -6.65 -10.81
N LEU A 62 -19.22 -7.87 -10.37
CA LEU A 62 -18.30 -8.66 -9.55
C LEU A 62 -16.97 -8.87 -10.27
N ALA A 63 -17.01 -9.35 -11.52
CA ALA A 63 -15.80 -9.54 -12.32
C ALA A 63 -15.01 -8.22 -12.51
N TYR A 64 -15.71 -7.10 -12.70
CA TYR A 64 -15.08 -5.78 -12.79
C TYR A 64 -14.39 -5.39 -11.47
N TYR A 65 -15.06 -5.53 -10.32
CA TYR A 65 -14.48 -5.20 -9.02
C TYR A 65 -13.34 -6.15 -8.63
N GLU A 66 -13.45 -7.44 -8.92
CA GLU A 66 -12.38 -8.42 -8.72
C GLU A 66 -11.14 -8.04 -9.53
N ASN A 67 -11.31 -7.67 -10.79
CA ASN A 67 -10.21 -7.21 -11.64
C ASN A 67 -9.55 -5.95 -11.08
N GLN A 68 -10.34 -4.97 -10.64
CA GLN A 68 -9.80 -3.74 -10.03
C GLN A 68 -9.03 -4.03 -8.72
N LEU A 69 -9.54 -4.95 -7.89
CA LEU A 69 -8.84 -5.39 -6.69
C LEU A 69 -7.55 -6.12 -7.01
N GLU A 70 -7.53 -6.97 -8.05
CA GLU A 70 -6.34 -7.67 -8.51
C GLU A 70 -5.28 -6.67 -9.03
N LEU A 71 -5.68 -5.69 -9.82
CA LEU A 71 -4.80 -4.62 -10.30
C LEU A 71 -4.21 -3.82 -9.13
N ALA A 72 -5.03 -3.42 -8.16
CA ALA A 72 -4.57 -2.70 -6.96
C ALA A 72 -3.65 -3.56 -6.08
N ARG A 73 -3.96 -4.85 -5.89
CA ARG A 73 -3.09 -5.78 -5.14
C ARG A 73 -1.76 -5.99 -5.84
N SER A 74 -1.78 -6.19 -7.16
CA SER A 74 -0.56 -6.41 -7.94
C SER A 74 0.35 -5.18 -7.94
N SER A 75 -0.22 -3.97 -8.04
CA SER A 75 0.55 -2.72 -7.97
C SER A 75 1.14 -2.50 -6.57
N LEU A 76 0.35 -2.76 -5.52
CA LEU A 76 0.83 -2.70 -4.13
C LEU A 76 1.94 -3.71 -3.85
N SER A 77 1.81 -4.96 -4.33
CA SER A 77 2.83 -6.01 -4.18
C SER A 77 4.14 -5.63 -4.86
N ARG A 78 4.07 -5.14 -6.11
CA ARG A 78 5.26 -4.70 -6.84
C ARG A 78 5.91 -3.48 -6.16
N TYR A 79 5.11 -2.58 -5.60
CA TYR A 79 5.61 -1.43 -4.86
C TYR A 79 6.31 -1.85 -3.56
N SER A 80 5.70 -2.76 -2.79
CA SER A 80 6.28 -3.25 -1.53
C SER A 80 7.55 -4.06 -1.73
N GLU A 81 7.61 -4.91 -2.78
CA GLU A 81 8.81 -5.66 -3.15
C GLU A 81 9.98 -4.73 -3.51
N ASN A 82 9.72 -3.70 -4.31
CA ASN A 82 10.75 -2.71 -4.67
C ASN A 82 11.22 -1.90 -3.47
N GLN A 83 10.31 -1.50 -2.57
CA GLN A 83 10.68 -0.85 -1.31
C GLN A 83 11.54 -1.76 -0.44
N PHE A 84 11.17 -3.04 -0.30
CA PHE A 84 11.93 -4.02 0.47
C PHE A 84 13.36 -4.18 -0.06
N TYR A 85 13.51 -4.34 -1.38
CA TYR A 85 14.83 -4.46 -2.00
C TYR A 85 15.68 -3.20 -1.77
N LEU A 86 15.09 -2.01 -1.96
CA LEU A 86 15.76 -0.74 -1.74
C LEU A 86 16.22 -0.58 -0.28
N TYR A 87 15.34 -0.82 0.70
CA TYR A 87 15.68 -0.73 2.11
C TYR A 87 16.76 -1.74 2.52
N SER A 88 16.68 -2.97 2.00
CA SER A 88 17.69 -4.02 2.27
C SER A 88 19.05 -3.63 1.70
N GLU A 89 19.10 -3.11 0.47
CA GLU A 89 20.34 -2.66 -0.16
C GLU A 89 20.94 -1.44 0.57
N LEU A 90 20.10 -0.46 0.95
CA LEU A 90 20.52 0.70 1.73
C LEU A 90 21.09 0.29 3.08
N TRP A 91 20.43 -0.65 3.77
CA TRP A 91 20.93 -1.17 5.03
C TRP A 91 22.31 -1.83 4.89
N GLY A 92 22.52 -2.63 3.84
CA GLY A 92 23.84 -3.21 3.54
C GLY A 92 24.92 -2.13 3.37
N ARG A 93 24.62 -1.07 2.62
CA ARG A 93 25.54 0.07 2.40
C ARG A 93 25.83 0.85 3.67
N LEU A 94 24.84 1.00 4.55
CA LEU A 94 25.02 1.60 5.87
C LEU A 94 25.90 0.74 6.77
N CYS A 95 25.75 -0.59 6.75
CA CYS A 95 26.65 -1.50 7.46
C CYS A 95 28.09 -1.40 6.94
N ASP A 96 28.29 -1.35 5.62
CA ASP A 96 29.62 -1.15 5.03
C ASP A 96 30.26 0.17 5.43
N LEU A 97 29.45 1.25 5.42
CA LEU A 97 29.87 2.57 5.87
C LEU A 97 30.27 2.54 7.35
N LYS A 98 29.42 1.99 8.22
CA LYS A 98 29.70 1.80 9.65
C LYS A 98 30.99 1.02 9.87
N ASN A 99 31.15 -0.12 9.20
CA ASN A 99 32.34 -0.97 9.31
C ASN A 99 33.61 -0.21 8.89
N SER A 100 33.53 0.61 7.83
CA SER A 100 34.65 1.47 7.43
C SER A 100 34.93 2.57 8.45
N GLY A 101 33.90 3.11 9.11
CA GLY A 101 34.00 4.10 10.18
C GLY A 101 34.67 3.51 11.42
N ASP A 102 34.30 2.28 11.81
CA ASP A 102 34.91 1.56 12.93
C ASP A 102 36.40 1.26 12.66
N ARG A 103 36.76 0.88 11.41
CA ARG A 103 38.17 0.70 11.01
C ARG A 103 38.97 1.99 11.09
N LEU A 104 38.37 3.11 10.69
CA LEU A 104 38.97 4.45 10.75
C LEU A 104 39.08 4.96 12.20
N TRP A 105 38.11 4.62 13.05
CA TRP A 105 38.16 4.89 14.49
C TRP A 105 39.35 4.19 15.15
N ASN A 106 39.50 2.88 14.89
CA ASN A 106 40.54 2.04 15.49
C ASN A 106 41.96 2.42 15.05
N ARG A 107 42.15 2.82 13.78
CA ARG A 107 43.39 3.46 13.33
C ARG A 107 43.08 4.57 12.35
N ALA A 108 43.45 5.80 12.73
CA ALA A 108 43.30 6.98 11.90
C ALA A 108 44.47 7.06 10.91
N ASP A 109 44.23 6.65 9.67
CA ASP A 109 45.20 6.76 8.57
C ASP A 109 44.52 7.25 7.27
N ASN A 110 45.33 7.81 6.37
CA ASN A 110 44.84 8.40 5.12
C ASN A 110 44.19 7.38 4.17
N ARG A 111 44.60 6.11 4.19
CA ARG A 111 44.02 5.08 3.30
C ARG A 111 42.60 4.74 3.74
N ARG A 112 42.40 4.53 5.04
CA ARG A 112 41.09 4.23 5.65
C ARG A 112 40.14 5.43 5.56
N LEU A 113 40.68 6.65 5.67
CA LEU A 113 39.90 7.88 5.48
C LEU A 113 39.35 7.96 4.06
N LEU A 114 40.19 7.66 3.05
CA LEU A 114 39.77 7.61 1.65
C LEU A 114 38.72 6.52 1.40
N ASP A 115 38.92 5.32 1.95
CA ASP A 115 37.96 4.23 1.84
C ASP A 115 36.61 4.59 2.49
N PHE A 116 36.63 5.19 3.68
CA PHE A 116 35.43 5.68 4.37
C PHE A 116 34.70 6.73 3.54
N SER A 117 35.43 7.76 3.06
CA SER A 117 34.87 8.81 2.21
C SER A 117 34.23 8.26 0.94
N LYS A 118 34.83 7.23 0.34
CA LYS A 118 34.28 6.53 -0.83
C LYS A 118 32.96 5.83 -0.51
N HIS A 119 32.87 5.10 0.61
CA HIS A 119 31.61 4.48 1.04
C HIS A 119 30.55 5.56 1.35
N LEU A 120 30.91 6.62 2.07
CA LEU A 120 30.01 7.71 2.43
C LEU A 120 29.37 8.34 1.19
N ARG A 121 30.20 8.66 0.17
CA ARG A 121 29.71 9.25 -1.09
C ARG A 121 28.77 8.30 -1.82
N LYS A 122 29.14 7.02 -1.93
CA LYS A 122 28.29 6.00 -2.58
C LYS A 122 26.96 5.84 -1.86
N THR A 123 26.96 5.85 -0.52
CA THR A 123 25.72 5.73 0.26
C THR A 123 24.83 6.96 0.09
N LYS A 124 25.40 8.18 0.14
CA LYS A 124 24.66 9.43 -0.17
C LYS A 124 24.00 9.36 -1.56
N GLU A 125 24.73 8.95 -2.57
CA GLU A 125 24.20 8.80 -3.94
C GLU A 125 23.05 7.78 -4.01
N HIS A 126 23.16 6.65 -3.31
CA HIS A 126 22.09 5.65 -3.28
C HIS A 126 20.84 6.11 -2.54
N VAL A 127 20.98 6.86 -1.44
CA VAL A 127 19.84 7.47 -0.75
C VAL A 127 19.13 8.47 -1.65
N MET A 128 19.88 9.33 -2.36
CA MET A 128 19.31 10.28 -3.32
C MET A 128 18.59 9.58 -4.47
N LYS A 129 19.18 8.52 -5.05
CA LYS A 129 18.52 7.73 -6.11
C LYS A 129 17.26 7.03 -5.62
N GLY A 130 17.23 6.63 -4.35
CA GLY A 130 16.10 6.01 -3.71
C GLY A 130 14.99 6.98 -3.29
N ALA A 131 15.18 8.30 -3.40
CA ALA A 131 14.30 9.31 -2.81
C ALA A 131 12.81 9.18 -3.20
N LEU A 132 12.51 8.67 -4.40
CA LEU A 132 11.12 8.48 -4.86
C LEU A 132 10.38 7.33 -4.17
N LEU A 133 11.11 6.34 -3.65
CA LEU A 133 10.54 5.12 -3.06
C LEU A 133 10.69 5.10 -1.53
N ILE A 134 11.55 5.94 -0.96
CA ILE A 134 11.75 6.08 0.48
C ILE A 134 10.71 7.06 1.03
N GLU A 135 10.16 6.75 2.20
CA GLU A 135 9.27 7.67 2.91
C GLU A 135 10.02 8.90 3.39
N GLU A 136 9.35 10.05 3.40
CA GLU A 136 9.95 11.33 3.77
C GLU A 136 10.62 11.30 5.15
N GLU A 137 9.98 10.67 6.14
CA GLU A 137 10.55 10.50 7.48
C GLU A 137 11.87 9.72 7.46
N HIS A 138 11.90 8.58 6.76
CA HIS A 138 13.11 7.75 6.64
C HIS A 138 14.20 8.47 5.84
N TYR A 139 13.82 9.25 4.83
CA TYR A 139 14.77 10.03 4.03
C TYR A 139 15.47 11.10 4.86
N CYS A 140 14.74 11.81 5.72
CA CYS A 140 15.29 12.77 6.68
C CYS A 140 16.26 12.08 7.65
N GLN A 141 15.85 10.98 8.28
CA GLN A 141 16.70 10.20 9.20
C GLN A 141 18.01 9.72 8.56
N LEU A 142 17.93 9.25 7.30
CA LEU A 142 19.10 8.83 6.53
C LEU A 142 20.03 10.00 6.21
N THR A 143 19.46 11.17 5.89
CA THR A 143 20.24 12.37 5.58
C THR A 143 20.98 12.85 6.82
N ASP A 144 20.29 12.96 7.96
CA ASP A 144 20.88 13.34 9.24
C ASP A 144 22.03 12.39 9.62
N LEU A 145 21.82 11.08 9.50
CA LEU A 145 22.86 10.08 9.74
C LEU A 145 24.08 10.28 8.82
N LEU A 146 23.86 10.54 7.53
CA LEU A 146 24.94 10.72 6.57
C LEU A 146 25.70 12.03 6.77
N ASP A 147 25.06 13.03 7.37
CA ASP A 147 25.72 14.28 7.77
C ASP A 147 26.54 14.09 9.04
N GLU A 148 26.08 13.31 10.03
CA GLU A 148 26.89 12.87 11.17
C GLU A 148 28.15 12.11 10.72
N PHE A 149 28.02 11.20 9.76
CA PHE A 149 29.17 10.53 9.16
C PHE A 149 30.10 11.49 8.38
N SER A 150 29.55 12.56 7.80
CA SER A 150 30.35 13.58 7.11
C SER A 150 31.17 14.40 8.10
N ASN A 151 30.57 14.78 9.23
CA ASN A 151 31.24 15.46 10.33
C ASN A 151 32.34 14.58 10.93
N PHE A 152 32.06 13.30 11.13
CA PHE A 152 33.07 12.31 11.54
C PHE A 152 34.26 12.24 10.57
N ASN A 153 34.01 12.17 9.26
CA ASN A 153 35.07 12.16 8.24
C ASN A 153 35.96 13.41 8.33
N PHE A 154 35.34 14.59 8.47
CA PHE A 154 36.04 15.85 8.56
C PHE A 154 36.91 15.93 9.81
N ASN A 155 36.37 15.56 10.97
CA ASN A 155 37.12 15.57 12.23
C ASN A 155 38.24 14.53 12.25
N LYS A 156 38.07 13.37 11.59
CA LYS A 156 39.16 12.39 11.42
C LYS A 156 40.26 12.89 10.49
N LYS A 157 39.92 13.61 9.42
CA LYS A 157 40.91 14.28 8.57
C LYS A 157 41.73 15.29 9.37
N ARG A 158 41.06 16.17 10.13
CA ARG A 158 41.73 17.16 11.00
C ARG A 158 42.67 16.51 12.01
N LEU A 159 42.26 15.41 12.64
CA LEU A 159 43.10 14.67 13.59
C LEU A 159 44.36 14.09 12.92
N ILE A 160 44.22 13.53 11.72
CA ILE A 160 45.35 12.99 10.95
C ILE A 160 46.31 14.12 10.56
N ASP A 161 45.78 15.24 10.08
CA ASP A 161 46.58 16.41 9.69
C ASP A 161 47.36 16.96 10.90
N LEU A 162 46.71 17.10 12.06
CA LEU A 162 47.36 17.55 13.31
C LEU A 162 48.46 16.62 13.82
N ARG A 163 48.37 15.32 13.54
CA ARG A 163 49.39 14.33 13.89
C ARG A 163 50.55 14.27 12.90
N GLN A 164 50.35 14.74 11.68
CA GLN A 164 51.40 14.82 10.65
C GLN A 164 52.20 16.13 10.74
N VAL A 165 51.60 17.19 11.28
CA VAL A 165 52.29 18.46 11.56
C VAL A 165 53.08 18.30 12.87
N ASP A 166 54.30 17.79 12.76
CA ASP A 166 55.29 17.81 13.85
C ASP A 166 56.52 18.63 13.44
N VAL A 167 56.52 19.94 13.69
CA VAL A 167 57.73 20.76 13.78
C VAL A 167 57.49 21.99 14.69
N GLY A 168 57.68 21.86 16.01
CA GLY A 168 58.07 22.99 16.88
C GLY A 168 57.05 23.56 17.89
N GLY A 169 55.86 22.97 18.04
CA GLY A 169 54.87 23.38 19.06
C GLY A 169 55.07 22.73 20.43
N ASN A 170 54.55 23.33 21.50
CA ASN A 170 54.53 22.72 22.84
C ASN A 170 53.69 21.42 22.82
N ALA A 171 54.32 20.29 23.16
CA ALA A 171 53.69 18.97 23.23
C ALA A 171 52.39 18.94 24.05
N TYR A 172 52.28 19.79 25.07
CA TYR A 172 51.07 19.93 25.88
C TYR A 172 49.90 20.53 25.09
N THR A 173 50.15 21.55 24.26
CA THR A 173 49.12 22.21 23.45
C THR A 173 48.61 21.29 22.34
N GLN A 174 49.51 20.48 21.75
CA GLN A 174 49.15 19.45 20.79
C GLN A 174 48.31 18.34 21.45
N ALA A 175 48.73 17.84 22.62
CA ALA A 175 47.99 16.83 23.37
C ALA A 175 46.58 17.29 23.78
N LEU A 176 46.42 18.55 24.21
CA LEU A 176 45.11 19.14 24.52
C LEU A 176 44.21 19.25 23.28
N GLY A 177 44.77 19.69 22.15
CA GLY A 177 44.04 19.78 20.88
C GLY A 177 43.61 18.40 20.36
N GLU A 178 44.47 17.39 20.47
CA GLU A 178 44.12 16.02 20.12
C GLU A 178 43.03 15.45 21.03
N PHE A 179 43.11 15.69 22.34
CA PHE A 179 42.13 15.20 23.31
C PHE A 179 40.73 15.71 22.99
N GLY A 180 40.56 17.02 22.75
CA GLY A 180 39.26 17.61 22.42
C GLY A 180 38.65 17.03 21.13
N ILE A 181 39.47 16.83 20.09
CA ILE A 181 39.03 16.25 18.82
C ILE A 181 38.69 14.76 18.97
N ILE A 182 39.39 14.02 19.82
CA ILE A 182 39.08 12.60 20.09
C ILE A 182 37.75 12.47 20.82
N GLU A 183 37.49 13.32 21.80
CA GLU A 183 36.23 13.35 22.54
C GLU A 183 35.05 13.73 21.64
N GLU A 184 35.20 14.77 20.82
CA GLU A 184 34.20 15.17 19.82
C GLU A 184 33.92 14.03 18.83
N ASN A 185 34.96 13.38 18.30
CA ASN A 185 34.79 12.23 17.41
C ASN A 185 34.11 11.04 18.09
N LYS A 186 34.32 10.85 19.40
CA LYS A 186 33.66 9.79 20.17
C LYS A 186 32.16 10.07 20.27
N ASN A 187 31.79 11.31 20.60
CA ASN A 187 30.40 11.72 20.68
C ASN A 187 29.67 11.57 19.34
N ILE A 188 30.30 11.98 18.23
CA ILE A 188 29.75 11.80 16.87
C ILE A 188 29.61 10.30 16.56
N LYS A 189 30.58 9.47 16.98
CA LYS A 189 30.51 8.02 16.81
C LYS A 189 29.32 7.40 17.55
N ASP A 190 29.17 7.73 18.82
CA ASP A 190 28.08 7.23 19.64
C ASP A 190 26.72 7.70 19.10
N ASN A 191 26.66 8.91 18.53
CA ASN A 191 25.46 9.47 17.91
C ASN A 191 25.06 8.72 16.62
N TYR A 192 25.98 8.51 15.68
CA TYR A 192 25.64 7.76 14.46
C TYR A 192 25.33 6.28 14.77
N ASP A 193 25.98 5.68 15.79
CA ASP A 193 25.70 4.31 16.22
C ASP A 193 24.26 4.21 16.76
N ARG A 194 23.79 5.21 17.51
CA ARG A 194 22.39 5.30 17.96
C ARG A 194 21.43 5.47 16.78
N LEU A 195 21.70 6.40 15.87
CA LEU A 195 20.85 6.66 14.70
C LEU A 195 20.72 5.42 13.81
N LEU A 196 21.79 4.63 13.64
CA LEU A 196 21.74 3.37 12.91
C LEU A 196 20.77 2.36 13.53
N VAL A 197 20.70 2.29 14.87
CA VAL A 197 19.74 1.40 15.56
C VAL A 197 18.31 1.87 15.31
N LEU A 198 18.05 3.18 15.40
CA LEU A 198 16.73 3.74 15.15
C LEU A 198 16.25 3.49 13.71
N ILE A 199 17.14 3.69 12.72
CA ILE A 199 16.84 3.42 11.31
C ILE A 199 16.58 1.93 11.07
N LYS A 200 17.34 1.05 11.73
CA LYS A 200 17.08 -0.39 11.67
C LYS A 200 15.67 -0.72 12.18
N GLU A 201 15.29 -0.15 13.32
CA GLU A 201 13.97 -0.39 13.93
C GLU A 201 12.85 0.15 13.05
N SER A 202 13.00 1.34 12.47
CA SER A 202 12.01 1.93 11.56
C SER A 202 11.84 1.09 10.30
N PHE A 203 12.94 0.64 9.68
CA PHE A 203 12.89 -0.25 8.52
C PHE A 203 12.23 -1.59 8.88
N GLN A 204 12.54 -2.15 10.04
CA GLN A 204 11.93 -3.41 10.49
C GLN A 204 10.41 -3.28 10.72
N LYS A 205 9.95 -2.18 11.30
CA LYS A 205 8.50 -1.91 11.47
C LYS A 205 7.80 -1.83 10.11
N ARG A 206 8.41 -1.13 9.16
CA ARG A 206 7.86 -1.00 7.80
C ARG A 206 7.78 -2.33 7.07
N ILE A 207 8.84 -3.14 7.14
CA ILE A 207 8.89 -4.47 6.50
C ILE A 207 7.89 -5.45 7.13
N LYS A 208 7.67 -5.36 8.45
CA LYS A 208 6.69 -6.19 9.15
C LYS A 208 5.23 -5.85 8.80
N GLY A 209 5.00 -4.76 8.06
CA GLY A 209 3.68 -4.41 7.55
C GLY A 209 2.70 -4.06 8.66
N ASP A 210 3.12 -3.27 9.65
CA ASP A 210 2.23 -2.76 10.69
C ASP A 210 1.26 -1.74 10.06
N PHE A 211 0.26 -2.25 9.31
CA PHE A 211 -0.88 -1.51 8.75
C PHE A 211 -1.94 -1.30 9.82
N SER A 212 -1.55 -1.05 11.07
CA SER A 212 -2.45 -0.75 12.17
C SER A 212 -3.01 0.67 12.02
N GLN A 213 -3.86 0.85 11.00
CA GLN A 213 -4.98 1.78 10.88
C GLN A 213 -5.47 1.85 9.42
N ILE A 214 -6.06 0.77 8.90
CA ILE A 214 -7.14 0.95 7.93
C ILE A 214 -8.42 0.99 8.77
N ASN A 215 -8.83 2.21 9.12
CA ASN A 215 -10.15 2.48 9.66
C ASN A 215 -11.17 1.83 8.73
N THR A 216 -11.81 0.78 9.20
CA THR A 216 -13.04 0.27 8.59
C THR A 216 -14.05 1.40 8.63
N PRO A 217 -14.51 1.94 7.49
CA PRO A 217 -15.69 2.79 7.52
C PRO A 217 -16.82 1.92 8.06
N GLU A 218 -17.36 2.32 9.21
CA GLU A 218 -18.56 1.73 9.79
C GLU A 218 -19.63 1.65 8.70
N ALA A 219 -19.96 0.43 8.30
CA ALA A 219 -21.12 0.15 7.48
C ALA A 219 -22.35 0.38 8.36
N ASN A 220 -22.79 1.63 8.42
CA ASN A 220 -24.13 1.97 8.89
C ASN A 220 -25.11 1.59 7.78
N LEU A 221 -25.70 0.41 7.92
CA LEU A 221 -26.95 -0.04 7.29
C LEU A 221 -28.06 0.00 8.33
#